data_AF-A0A5P9PCG9-F1
#
_entry.id   AF-A0A5P9PCG9-F1
#
_cell.length_a   1.000
_cell.length_b   1.000
_cell.length_c   1.000
_cell.angle_alpha   90.00
_cell.angle_beta   90.00
_cell.angle_gamma   90.00
#
_symmetry.space_group_name_H-M   'P 1'
#
loop_
_entity.id
_entity.type
_entity.pdbx_description
1 polymer ?
#
loop_
_entity_poly.entity_id
_entity_poly.type
_entity_poly.pdbx_seq_one_letter_code
_entity_poly.pdbx_strand_id
1 'polypeptide(L)'
;MQLNKFGRAIALAAALVFAGTTGAATASASVSAEPVDLYSEVTAADIADPTALLGPEDTGFEAAQTANGAINWFRNRNGSTAYQGYCERAVRLAWNRKTHHASAIAHWRSSDGARHTTGTPPRGAFVFWNISKYGHVGLADGNGGVWATSVNGKIGHAKQHYFGNYLGWKRGNSN
;
A
#
# COMPACT_ATOMS: atom_id res chain seq x y z
N MET A 1 27.44 -10.51 36.70
CA MET A 1 27.49 -9.50 37.77
C MET A 1 28.37 -8.36 37.28
N GLN A 2 27.79 -7.27 36.80
CA GLN A 2 28.49 -6.02 36.46
C GLN A 2 27.50 -4.88 36.73
N LEU A 3 27.90 -4.01 37.65
CA LEU A 3 27.18 -2.89 38.22
C LEU A 3 28.04 -1.63 37.99
N ASN A 4 27.38 -0.46 37.96
CA ASN A 4 27.85 0.93 38.18
C ASN A 4 27.67 1.80 36.92
N LYS A 5 26.66 2.70 36.81
CA LYS A 5 26.29 3.95 37.54
C LYS A 5 27.19 5.17 37.29
N PHE A 6 26.52 6.33 37.19
CA PHE A 6 26.95 7.75 37.25
C PHE A 6 27.38 8.41 35.92
N GLY A 7 27.01 9.65 35.56
CA GLY A 7 26.27 10.75 36.18
C GLY A 7 26.00 11.84 35.11
N ARG A 8 24.80 12.45 35.07
CA ARG A 8 24.44 13.83 35.50
C ARG A 8 25.10 15.02 34.76
N ALA A 9 24.21 15.93 34.36
CA ALA A 9 24.33 17.15 33.56
C ALA A 9 25.11 18.31 34.20
N ILE A 10 25.56 19.28 33.38
CA ILE A 10 25.73 20.72 33.75
C ILE A 10 25.44 21.60 32.52
N ALA A 11 24.60 22.63 32.72
CA ALA A 11 24.32 23.76 31.82
C ALA A 11 25.29 24.93 32.08
N LEU A 12 25.40 25.91 31.16
CA LEU A 12 25.73 27.31 31.49
C LEU A 12 25.45 28.25 30.32
N ALA A 13 24.87 29.41 30.66
CA ALA A 13 24.37 30.49 29.81
C ALA A 13 25.39 31.64 29.66
N ALA A 14 25.14 32.56 28.73
CA ALA A 14 25.66 33.93 28.80
C ALA A 14 24.71 34.93 28.12
N ALA A 15 24.35 35.98 28.86
CA ALA A 15 23.58 37.14 28.42
C ALA A 15 24.51 38.35 28.20
N LEU A 16 24.13 39.30 27.33
CA LEU A 16 24.64 40.66 27.35
C LEU A 16 23.59 41.66 26.83
N VAL A 17 23.45 42.76 27.56
CA VAL A 17 22.53 43.90 27.38
C VAL A 17 23.32 45.14 26.99
N PHE A 18 22.81 46.00 26.09
CA PHE A 18 23.07 47.45 26.11
C PHE A 18 21.91 48.25 25.45
N ALA A 19 21.68 49.46 25.95
CA ALA A 19 20.59 50.40 25.64
C ALA A 19 21.03 51.56 24.72
N GLY A 20 20.09 52.23 24.01
CA GLY A 20 20.29 53.63 23.53
C GLY A 20 19.65 54.05 22.18
N THR A 21 18.65 54.95 22.27
CA THR A 21 18.32 56.15 21.45
C THR A 21 18.21 56.13 19.90
N THR A 22 17.02 56.54 19.43
CA THR A 22 16.64 57.37 18.24
C THR A 22 17.43 57.30 16.94
N GLY A 23 16.72 56.97 15.84
CA GLY A 23 17.14 57.30 14.47
C GLY A 23 16.40 56.49 13.42
N ALA A 24 15.50 57.13 12.67
CA ALA A 24 14.85 56.53 11.51
C ALA A 24 15.89 56.18 10.44
N ALA A 25 16.03 54.90 10.13
CA ALA A 25 16.71 54.41 8.94
C ALA A 25 15.77 53.40 8.27
N THR A 26 15.23 53.78 7.12
CA THR A 26 14.54 52.90 6.18
C THR A 26 15.53 51.84 5.71
N ALA A 27 15.46 50.66 6.31
CA ALA A 27 16.14 49.46 5.84
C ALA A 27 15.08 48.52 5.27
N SER A 28 15.10 48.36 3.95
CA SER A 28 14.42 47.27 3.26
C SER A 28 15.06 45.96 3.73
N ALA A 29 14.45 45.33 4.72
CA ALA A 29 14.79 43.98 5.15
C ALA A 29 13.94 43.00 4.35
N SER A 30 14.62 42.27 3.47
CA SER A 30 14.17 41.04 2.84
C SER A 30 13.49 40.14 3.87
N VAL A 31 12.25 39.75 3.59
CA VAL A 31 11.49 38.79 4.39
C VAL A 31 12.31 37.50 4.45
N SER A 32 12.86 37.22 5.63
CA SER A 32 13.45 35.93 5.93
C SER A 32 12.28 34.95 5.97
N ALA A 33 12.32 33.92 5.14
CA ALA A 33 11.31 32.87 5.14
C ALA A 33 11.43 32.07 6.43
N GLU A 34 10.48 32.26 7.35
CA GLU A 34 10.27 31.37 8.48
C GLU A 34 10.05 29.94 7.95
N PRO A 35 10.64 28.89 8.56
CA PRO A 35 10.37 27.51 8.17
C PRO A 35 8.89 27.24 8.41
N VAL A 36 8.15 27.03 7.31
CA VAL A 36 6.77 26.56 7.36
C VAL A 36 6.73 25.27 8.16
N ASP A 37 6.00 25.32 9.27
CA ASP A 37 5.74 24.20 10.16
C ASP A 37 5.06 23.09 9.34
N LEU A 38 5.82 22.05 9.00
CA LEU A 38 5.40 20.97 8.11
C LEU A 38 4.54 19.90 8.82
N TYR A 39 4.06 20.18 10.02
CA TYR A 39 3.23 19.28 10.80
C TYR A 39 2.02 20.03 11.33
N SER A 40 0.92 20.01 10.56
CA SER A 40 -0.39 20.36 11.09
C SER A 40 -0.75 19.39 12.22
N GLU A 41 -1.04 19.89 13.42
CA GLU A 41 -1.58 19.08 14.50
C GLU A 41 -2.97 18.55 14.09
N VAL A 42 -3.16 17.23 14.15
CA VAL A 42 -4.46 16.60 13.87
C VAL A 42 -5.44 17.03 14.95
N THR A 43 -6.46 17.77 14.56
CA THR A 43 -7.47 18.32 15.46
C THR A 43 -8.66 17.35 15.61
N ALA A 44 -9.50 17.58 16.63
CA ALA A 44 -10.73 16.81 16.79
C ALA A 44 -11.69 16.95 15.60
N ALA A 45 -11.59 18.04 14.83
CA ALA A 45 -12.34 18.23 13.59
C ALA A 45 -11.81 17.31 12.47
N ASP A 46 -10.49 17.08 12.39
CA ASP A 46 -9.89 16.15 11.42
C ASP A 46 -10.22 14.68 11.73
N ILE A 47 -10.47 14.36 13.00
CA ILE A 47 -10.97 13.03 13.42
C ILE A 47 -12.47 12.89 13.11
N ALA A 48 -13.24 13.97 13.27
CA ALA A 48 -14.66 13.98 12.99
C ALA A 48 -14.98 14.00 11.48
N ASP A 49 -14.07 14.55 10.67
CA ASP A 49 -14.20 14.63 9.22
C ASP A 49 -12.84 14.38 8.50
N PRO A 50 -12.46 13.12 8.26
CA PRO A 50 -11.19 12.78 7.60
C PRO A 50 -11.12 13.24 6.13
N THR A 51 -12.23 13.71 5.57
CA THR A 51 -12.41 14.32 4.24
C THR A 51 -11.55 15.57 4.05
N ALA A 52 -11.12 16.23 5.13
CA ALA A 52 -10.23 17.39 5.02
C ALA A 52 -8.75 17.00 4.80
N LEU A 53 -8.34 15.81 5.26
CA LEU A 53 -6.98 15.27 5.09
C LEU A 53 -6.85 14.43 3.81
N LEU A 54 -7.95 13.87 3.35
CA LEU A 54 -8.07 13.09 2.14
C LEU A 54 -8.72 14.01 1.11
N GLY A 55 -7.98 14.47 0.10
CA GLY A 55 -8.54 15.30 -0.98
C GLY A 55 -9.84 14.71 -1.56
N PRO A 56 -10.61 15.45 -2.37
CA PRO A 56 -11.94 15.06 -2.86
C PRO A 56 -11.99 13.74 -3.67
N GLU A 57 -10.88 13.01 -3.79
CA GLU A 57 -10.81 11.64 -4.28
C GLU A 57 -10.99 10.53 -3.22
N ASP A 58 -10.93 10.80 -1.91
CA ASP A 58 -10.85 9.74 -0.88
C ASP A 58 -11.90 9.84 0.26
N THR A 59 -13.09 10.35 -0.05
CA THR A 59 -14.13 10.60 0.98
C THR A 59 -15.34 9.68 0.80
N GLY A 60 -15.04 8.41 0.45
CA GLY A 60 -16.00 7.34 0.27
C GLY A 60 -15.85 6.28 1.35
N PHE A 61 -16.78 6.24 2.32
CA PHE A 61 -16.95 5.13 3.26
C PHE A 61 -17.48 3.85 2.61
N GLU A 62 -17.56 3.79 1.29
CA GLU A 62 -17.42 2.54 0.54
C GLU A 62 -15.92 2.31 0.37
N ALA A 63 -15.34 1.41 1.17
CA ALA A 63 -14.03 0.84 0.89
C ALA A 63 -14.12 0.10 -0.46
N ALA A 64 -14.11 0.84 -1.57
CA ALA A 64 -13.77 0.34 -2.88
C ALA A 64 -12.45 -0.37 -2.67
N GLN A 65 -12.46 -1.71 -2.70
CA GLN A 65 -11.27 -2.46 -2.36
C GLN A 65 -10.14 -2.03 -3.25
N THR A 66 -9.25 -1.27 -2.64
CA THR A 66 -8.05 -0.82 -3.28
C THR A 66 -7.17 -2.05 -3.51
N ALA A 67 -6.23 -1.94 -4.43
CA ALA A 67 -5.19 -2.96 -4.59
C ALA A 67 -4.50 -3.26 -3.24
N ASN A 68 -4.39 -2.26 -2.35
CA ASN A 68 -3.89 -2.42 -0.98
C ASN A 68 -4.80 -3.28 -0.11
N GLY A 69 -6.13 -3.07 -0.15
CA GLY A 69 -7.09 -3.91 0.57
C GLY A 69 -7.01 -5.38 0.14
N ALA A 70 -6.99 -5.63 -1.17
CA ALA A 70 -6.89 -6.99 -1.71
C ALA A 70 -5.56 -7.68 -1.34
N ILE A 71 -4.45 -6.95 -1.38
CA ILE A 71 -3.14 -7.47 -0.97
C ILE A 71 -3.09 -7.70 0.55
N ASN A 72 -3.66 -6.81 1.37
CA ASN A 72 -3.75 -6.99 2.82
C ASN A 72 -4.61 -8.21 3.18
N TRP A 73 -5.66 -8.52 2.40
CA TRP A 73 -6.45 -9.73 2.60
C TRP A 73 -5.61 -11.01 2.49
N PHE A 74 -4.71 -11.07 1.51
CA PHE A 74 -3.76 -12.18 1.34
C PHE A 74 -2.68 -12.17 2.42
N ARG A 75 -2.12 -10.99 2.73
CA ARG A 75 -1.09 -10.82 3.77
C ARG A 75 -1.57 -11.32 5.13
N ASN A 76 -2.79 -10.97 5.52
CA ASN A 76 -3.41 -11.40 6.77
C ASN A 76 -3.73 -12.90 6.81
N ARG A 77 -3.59 -13.60 5.69
CA ARG A 77 -3.79 -15.05 5.54
C ARG A 77 -2.51 -15.78 5.14
N ASN A 78 -1.36 -15.10 5.14
CA ASN A 78 -0.08 -15.72 4.84
C ASN A 78 0.15 -16.93 5.78
N GLY A 79 0.54 -18.07 5.22
CA GLY A 79 0.67 -19.32 5.99
C GLY A 79 -0.56 -20.22 5.94
N SER A 80 -1.74 -19.70 5.61
CA SER A 80 -3.00 -20.47 5.67
C SER A 80 -3.12 -21.49 4.54
N THR A 81 -3.65 -22.68 4.86
CA THR A 81 -4.06 -23.69 3.88
C THR A 81 -5.49 -23.48 3.37
N ALA A 82 -6.16 -22.41 3.79
CA ALA A 82 -7.48 -22.06 3.26
C ALA A 82 -7.42 -21.80 1.75
N TYR A 83 -8.49 -22.16 1.05
CA TYR A 83 -8.68 -21.93 -0.39
C TYR A 83 -7.68 -22.63 -1.32
N GLN A 84 -6.93 -23.65 -0.85
CA GLN A 84 -6.17 -24.52 -1.75
C GLN A 84 -7.11 -25.14 -2.79
N GLY A 85 -6.69 -25.15 -4.06
CA GLY A 85 -7.54 -25.53 -5.19
C GLY A 85 -8.61 -24.50 -5.59
N TYR A 86 -8.83 -23.45 -4.79
CA TYR A 86 -9.83 -22.41 -5.02
C TYR A 86 -9.19 -21.02 -5.23
N CYS A 87 -8.13 -20.96 -6.05
CA CYS A 87 -7.39 -19.71 -6.33
C CYS A 87 -8.29 -18.56 -6.82
N GLU A 88 -9.24 -18.85 -7.71
CA GLU A 88 -10.24 -17.88 -8.19
C GLU A 88 -11.09 -17.29 -7.05
N ARG A 89 -11.58 -18.16 -6.16
CA ARG A 89 -12.37 -17.73 -5.00
C ARG A 89 -11.53 -16.85 -4.08
N ALA A 90 -10.26 -17.18 -3.87
CA ALA A 90 -9.37 -16.38 -3.02
C ALA A 90 -9.19 -14.96 -3.58
N VAL A 91 -8.83 -14.81 -4.86
CA VAL A 91 -8.63 -13.49 -5.47
C VAL A 91 -9.94 -12.71 -5.59
N ARG A 92 -11.07 -13.39 -5.82
CA ARG A 92 -12.40 -12.78 -5.82
C ARG A 92 -12.78 -12.24 -4.45
N LEU A 93 -12.55 -12.99 -3.37
CA LEU A 93 -12.83 -12.53 -2.00
C LEU A 93 -11.90 -11.38 -1.59
N ALA A 94 -10.62 -11.46 -1.96
CA ALA A 94 -9.66 -10.39 -1.71
C ALA A 94 -10.10 -9.05 -2.33
N TRP A 95 -10.66 -9.10 -3.55
CA TRP A 95 -11.23 -7.95 -4.27
C TRP A 95 -12.75 -7.77 -4.10
N ASN A 96 -13.43 -8.54 -3.22
CA ASN A 96 -14.91 -8.61 -3.06
C ASN A 96 -15.66 -8.51 -4.40
N ARG A 97 -15.15 -9.18 -5.44
CA ARG A 97 -15.77 -9.08 -6.76
C ARG A 97 -17.08 -9.84 -6.75
N LYS A 98 -18.10 -9.21 -7.33
CA LYS A 98 -19.37 -9.84 -7.66
C LYS A 98 -19.22 -10.81 -8.83
N THR A 99 -18.40 -10.44 -9.82
CA THR A 99 -18.11 -11.28 -10.97
C THR A 99 -17.40 -12.57 -10.54
N HIS A 100 -17.92 -13.69 -11.05
CA HIS A 100 -17.44 -15.01 -10.72
C HIS A 100 -17.05 -15.76 -11.98
N HIS A 101 -15.84 -16.31 -11.98
CA HIS A 101 -15.39 -17.24 -13.00
C HIS A 101 -15.27 -18.64 -12.41
N ALA A 102 -15.66 -19.64 -13.18
CA ALA A 102 -15.58 -21.03 -12.76
C ALA A 102 -14.12 -21.50 -12.50
N SER A 103 -13.13 -20.83 -13.08
CA SER A 103 -11.71 -21.17 -12.95
C SER A 103 -10.81 -20.00 -13.36
N ALA A 104 -9.52 -20.08 -13.02
CA ALA A 104 -8.53 -19.08 -13.40
C ALA A 104 -8.35 -19.00 -14.92
N ILE A 105 -8.40 -20.14 -15.62
CA ILE A 105 -8.33 -20.14 -17.09
C ILE A 105 -9.59 -19.54 -17.74
N ALA A 106 -10.76 -19.73 -17.12
CA ALA A 106 -11.99 -19.09 -17.58
C ALA A 106 -11.92 -17.56 -17.38
N HIS A 107 -11.40 -17.09 -16.24
CA HIS A 107 -11.15 -15.67 -16.01
C HIS A 107 -10.11 -15.09 -16.97
N TRP A 108 -9.02 -15.82 -17.26
CA TRP A 108 -8.05 -15.39 -18.26
C TRP A 108 -8.68 -15.23 -19.65
N ARG A 109 -9.54 -16.18 -20.06
CA ARG A 109 -10.18 -16.20 -21.38
C ARG A 109 -11.43 -15.32 -21.49
N SER A 110 -11.98 -14.83 -20.38
CA SER A 110 -13.16 -13.96 -20.40
C SER A 110 -12.86 -12.63 -21.09
N SER A 111 -13.93 -11.95 -21.52
CA SER A 111 -13.89 -10.58 -22.04
C SER A 111 -13.59 -9.53 -20.96
N ASP A 112 -13.61 -9.91 -19.68
CA ASP A 112 -13.40 -9.00 -18.56
C ASP A 112 -11.95 -8.50 -18.53
N GLY A 113 -11.77 -7.21 -18.78
CA GLY A 113 -10.46 -6.56 -18.78
C GLY A 113 -9.53 -7.00 -19.92
N ALA A 114 -8.64 -6.08 -20.29
CA ALA A 114 -7.60 -6.37 -21.29
C ALA A 114 -6.60 -7.40 -20.77
N ARG A 115 -6.22 -8.35 -21.64
CA ARG A 115 -5.14 -9.31 -21.39
C ARG A 115 -3.80 -8.67 -21.73
N HIS A 116 -2.85 -8.76 -20.81
CA HIS A 116 -1.48 -8.34 -21.01
C HIS A 116 -0.56 -9.55 -20.84
N THR A 117 0.16 -9.94 -21.89
CA THR A 117 1.03 -11.13 -21.88
C THR A 117 2.48 -10.81 -21.52
N THR A 118 2.84 -9.52 -21.45
CA THR A 118 4.19 -9.04 -21.17
C THR A 118 4.17 -7.90 -20.13
N GLY A 119 5.38 -7.48 -19.72
CA GLY A 119 5.57 -6.40 -18.75
C GLY A 119 5.36 -6.80 -17.29
N THR A 120 5.70 -5.88 -16.39
CA THR A 120 5.47 -6.03 -14.94
C THR A 120 3.99 -5.77 -14.63
N PRO A 121 3.28 -6.74 -14.05
CA PRO A 121 1.90 -6.53 -13.64
C PRO A 121 1.80 -5.40 -12.60
N PRO A 122 0.88 -4.43 -12.76
CA PRO A 122 0.69 -3.38 -11.77
C PRO A 122 0.12 -3.97 -10.49
N ARG A 123 0.33 -3.26 -9.37
CA ARG A 123 -0.13 -3.68 -8.05
C ARG A 123 -1.63 -4.01 -8.05
N GLY A 124 -1.97 -5.17 -7.51
CA GLY A 124 -3.34 -5.68 -7.42
C GLY A 124 -3.87 -6.32 -8.71
N ALA A 125 -3.12 -6.32 -9.82
CA ALA A 125 -3.51 -7.04 -11.03
C ALA A 125 -3.70 -8.54 -10.75
N PHE A 126 -4.67 -9.15 -11.43
CA PHE A 126 -4.76 -10.61 -11.50
C PHE A 126 -3.66 -11.14 -12.40
N VAL A 127 -2.89 -12.09 -11.91
CA VAL A 127 -1.79 -12.72 -12.62
C VAL A 127 -2.15 -14.18 -12.84
N PHE A 128 -1.96 -14.68 -14.06
CA PHE A 128 -2.46 -15.99 -14.48
C PHE A 128 -1.35 -16.92 -14.96
N TRP A 129 -1.53 -18.21 -14.67
CA TRP A 129 -0.63 -19.28 -15.10
C TRP A 129 -1.40 -20.50 -15.60
N ASN A 130 -0.82 -21.25 -16.53
CA ASN A 130 -1.34 -22.50 -17.07
C ASN A 130 -0.60 -23.71 -16.48
N ILE A 131 -0.78 -23.93 -15.18
CA ILE A 131 -0.13 -25.03 -14.43
C ILE A 131 -1.07 -26.18 -14.08
N SER A 132 -2.35 -26.06 -14.43
CA SER A 132 -3.37 -27.08 -14.15
C SER A 132 -4.50 -26.99 -15.18
N LYS A 133 -5.39 -27.99 -15.21
CA LYS A 133 -6.62 -27.98 -16.03
C LYS A 133 -7.46 -26.71 -15.83
N TYR A 134 -7.45 -26.14 -14.62
CA TYR A 134 -8.22 -24.96 -14.25
C TYR A 134 -7.40 -23.66 -14.26
N GLY A 135 -6.11 -23.74 -14.60
CA GLY A 135 -5.15 -22.65 -14.46
C GLY A 135 -4.82 -22.32 -13.01
N HIS A 136 -4.16 -21.19 -12.81
CA HIS A 136 -3.90 -20.59 -11.50
C HIS A 136 -3.97 -19.07 -11.59
N VAL A 137 -4.41 -18.42 -10.52
CA VAL A 137 -4.50 -16.96 -10.42
C VAL A 137 -4.04 -16.46 -9.06
N GLY A 138 -3.39 -15.30 -9.06
CA GLY A 138 -2.91 -14.58 -7.87
C GLY A 138 -2.98 -13.08 -8.08
N LEU A 139 -2.55 -12.30 -7.09
CA LEU A 139 -2.50 -10.84 -7.13
C LEU A 139 -1.07 -10.32 -7.17
N ALA A 140 -0.76 -9.47 -8.14
CA ALA A 140 0.52 -8.80 -8.22
C ALA A 140 0.73 -7.85 -7.04
N ASP A 141 1.96 -7.79 -6.51
CA ASP A 141 2.34 -6.78 -5.51
C ASP A 141 2.77 -5.43 -6.12
N GLY A 142 2.97 -5.40 -7.45
CA GLY A 142 3.44 -4.25 -8.23
C GLY A 142 4.95 -4.21 -8.49
N ASN A 143 5.72 -5.09 -7.86
CA ASN A 143 7.19 -5.10 -7.84
C ASN A 143 7.76 -6.45 -8.35
N GLY A 144 7.00 -7.19 -9.16
CA GLY A 144 7.40 -8.50 -9.70
C GLY A 144 7.15 -9.69 -8.77
N GLY A 145 6.49 -9.47 -7.63
CA GLY A 145 5.98 -10.52 -6.75
C GLY A 145 4.47 -10.69 -6.88
N VAL A 146 3.98 -11.80 -6.35
CA VAL A 146 2.57 -12.19 -6.37
C VAL A 146 2.15 -12.80 -5.05
N TRP A 147 0.93 -12.49 -4.63
CA TRP A 147 0.21 -13.19 -3.57
C TRP A 147 -0.71 -14.22 -4.18
N ALA A 148 -0.60 -15.48 -3.78
CA ALA A 148 -1.40 -16.55 -4.34
C ALA A 148 -1.63 -17.68 -3.34
N THR A 149 -2.61 -18.54 -3.63
CA THR A 149 -2.69 -19.86 -3.00
C THR A 149 -1.59 -20.77 -3.57
N SER A 150 -1.41 -21.93 -2.96
CA SER A 150 -0.45 -22.96 -3.42
C SER A 150 1.03 -22.58 -3.45
N VAL A 151 1.41 -21.43 -2.88
CA VAL A 151 2.82 -21.10 -2.59
C VAL A 151 3.27 -22.02 -1.46
N ASN A 152 4.09 -23.03 -1.77
CA ASN A 152 4.49 -24.09 -0.84
C ASN A 152 3.29 -24.72 -0.10
N GLY A 153 2.18 -24.96 -0.83
CA GLY A 153 0.96 -25.57 -0.29
C GLY A 153 0.06 -24.66 0.57
N LYS A 154 0.34 -23.36 0.62
CA LYS A 154 -0.38 -22.37 1.46
C LYS A 154 -0.62 -21.07 0.69
N ILE A 155 -1.40 -20.16 1.28
CA ILE A 155 -1.41 -18.77 0.88
C ILE A 155 -0.04 -18.18 1.22
N GLY A 156 0.57 -17.52 0.24
CA GLY A 156 1.86 -16.88 0.44
C GLY A 156 2.22 -15.88 -0.64
N HIS A 157 3.38 -15.26 -0.44
CA HIS A 157 4.00 -14.35 -1.39
C HIS A 157 5.19 -15.04 -2.06
N ALA A 158 5.31 -14.87 -3.37
CA ALA A 158 6.40 -15.43 -4.15
C ALA A 158 6.73 -14.51 -5.34
N LYS A 159 7.87 -14.77 -6.01
CA LYS A 159 8.16 -14.11 -7.28
C LYS A 159 7.16 -14.58 -8.35
N GLN A 160 6.85 -13.73 -9.32
CA GLN A 160 5.91 -14.06 -10.40
C GLN A 160 6.26 -15.35 -11.17
N HIS A 161 7.56 -15.66 -11.31
CA HIS A 161 8.04 -16.88 -11.97
C HIS A 161 8.06 -18.12 -11.07
N TYR A 162 7.57 -18.03 -9.84
CA TYR A 162 7.47 -19.18 -8.93
C TYR A 162 6.59 -20.30 -9.52
N PHE A 163 5.48 -19.93 -10.15
CA PHE A 163 4.66 -20.84 -10.93
C PHE A 163 5.15 -20.86 -12.39
N GLY A 164 5.23 -22.05 -12.99
CA GLY A 164 5.55 -22.21 -14.41
C GLY A 164 4.42 -21.76 -15.35
N ASN A 165 4.67 -21.80 -16.66
CA ASN A 165 3.67 -21.55 -17.72
C ASN A 165 2.89 -20.23 -17.52
N TYR A 166 3.61 -19.12 -17.36
CA TYR A 166 3.02 -17.79 -17.24
C TYR A 166 2.15 -17.45 -18.46
N LEU A 167 0.94 -16.94 -18.21
CA LEU A 167 0.02 -16.50 -19.27
C LEU A 167 0.03 -15.00 -19.45
N GLY A 168 0.06 -14.25 -18.35
CA GLY A 168 -0.14 -12.81 -18.37
C GLY A 168 -0.86 -12.29 -17.15
N TRP A 169 -1.34 -11.06 -17.26
CA TRP A 169 -2.10 -10.37 -16.24
C TRP A 169 -3.29 -9.60 -16.81
N LYS A 170 -4.27 -9.33 -15.95
CA LYS A 170 -5.41 -8.43 -16.18
C LYS A 170 -5.52 -7.46 -15.01
N ARG A 171 -6.06 -6.25 -15.22
CA ARG A 171 -6.23 -5.28 -14.12
C ARG A 171 -7.21 -5.81 -13.07
N GLY A 172 -6.94 -5.52 -11.79
CA GLY A 172 -7.70 -6.04 -10.65
C GLY A 172 -9.14 -5.53 -10.54
N ASN A 173 -9.38 -4.27 -10.91
CA ASN A 173 -10.71 -3.66 -10.95
C ASN A 173 -11.19 -3.48 -12.41
N SER A 174 -11.38 -4.58 -13.13
CA SER A 174 -11.91 -4.56 -14.50
C SER A 174 -13.41 -4.87 -14.56
N ASN A 175 -14.13 -4.68 -13.45
CA ASN A 175 -15.58 -4.90 -13.38
C ASN A 175 -16.35 -3.73 -13.97
#